data_AF-A0A7Z1MY22-F1
#
_entry.id   AF-A0A7Z1MY22-F1
#
_cell.length_a   1.000
_cell.length_b   1.000
_cell.length_c   1.000
_cell.angle_alpha   90.00
_cell.angle_beta   90.00
_cell.angle_gamma   90.00
#
_symmetry.space_group_name_H-M   'P 1'
#
loop_
_entity.id
_entity.type
_entity.pdbx_description
1 polymer ?
#
loop_
_entity_poly.entity_id
_entity_poly.type
_entity_poly.pdbx_seq_one_letter_code
_entity_poly.pdbx_strand_id
1 'polypeptide(L)'
;MSMTKQQAFEIIDKVRRIYNMEFDTPKLETWIDVLSENGDYEPTLKEMNNYIKNSNPYPPTLPKIMRKIPKKLKYEEVPKDVKEHRWKMKNDPEYVAERKKILDEFKEKLREFEVNEYE
;
A
#
# COMPACT_ATOMS: atom_id res chain seq x y z
N MET A 1 -1.51 -6.03 -13.25
CA MET A 1 -1.40 -6.42 -14.66
C MET A 1 -1.41 -5.12 -15.41
N SER A 2 -0.34 -4.84 -16.15
CA SER A 2 -0.22 -3.59 -16.92
C SER A 2 -1.44 -3.41 -17.79
N MET A 3 -1.95 -2.18 -17.85
CA MET A 3 -3.15 -1.87 -18.59
C MET A 3 -2.94 -1.95 -20.10
N THR A 4 -4.01 -2.23 -20.85
CA THR A 4 -3.97 -2.19 -22.32
C THR A 4 -3.97 -0.75 -22.84
N LYS A 5 -3.63 -0.56 -24.13
CA LYS A 5 -3.71 0.78 -24.77
C LYS A 5 -5.14 1.33 -24.80
N GLN A 6 -6.15 0.46 -24.97
CA GLN A 6 -7.56 0.84 -24.89
C GLN A 6 -7.93 1.35 -23.49
N GLN A 7 -7.49 0.63 -22.46
CA GLN A 7 -7.67 1.03 -21.06
C GLN A 7 -6.98 2.35 -20.72
N ALA A 8 -5.76 2.57 -21.24
CA ALA A 8 -5.08 3.85 -21.11
C ALA A 8 -5.86 4.98 -21.80
N PHE A 9 -6.35 4.74 -23.02
CA PHE A 9 -7.17 5.70 -23.76
C PHE A 9 -8.46 6.07 -23.00
N GLU A 10 -9.15 5.12 -22.38
CA GLU A 10 -10.34 5.41 -21.55
C GLU A 10 -10.04 6.38 -20.40
N ILE A 11 -8.89 6.21 -19.73
CA ILE A 11 -8.47 7.12 -18.66
C ILE A 11 -8.20 8.52 -19.22
N ILE A 12 -7.51 8.60 -20.36
CA ILE A 12 -7.17 9.86 -21.03
C ILE A 12 -8.44 10.58 -21.51
N ASP A 13 -9.38 9.86 -22.12
CA ASP A 13 -10.65 10.41 -22.60
C ASP A 13 -11.48 11.00 -21.45
N LYS A 14 -11.50 10.34 -20.28
CA LYS A 14 -12.13 10.91 -19.08
C LYS A 14 -11.45 12.20 -18.62
N VAL A 15 -10.12 12.23 -18.55
CA VAL A 15 -9.38 13.45 -18.16
C VAL A 15 -9.65 14.57 -19.16
N ARG A 16 -9.60 14.28 -20.45
CA ARG A 16 -9.92 15.22 -21.53
C ARG A 16 -11.29 15.84 -21.36
N ARG A 17 -12.33 15.03 -21.14
CA ARG A 17 -13.72 15.50 -21.05
C ARG A 17 -13.99 16.31 -19.78
N ILE A 18 -13.35 15.97 -18.66
CA ILE A 18 -13.61 16.63 -17.38
C ILE A 18 -12.86 17.96 -17.28
N TYR A 19 -11.64 18.02 -17.79
CA TYR A 19 -10.77 19.20 -17.68
C TYR A 19 -10.68 20.02 -18.97
N ASN A 20 -11.44 19.64 -20.01
CA ASN A 20 -11.34 20.20 -21.37
C ASN A 20 -9.88 20.24 -21.87
N MET A 21 -9.12 19.19 -21.55
CA MET A 21 -7.69 19.13 -21.85
C MET A 21 -7.46 18.75 -23.31
N GLU A 22 -6.71 19.58 -24.03
CA GLU A 22 -6.35 19.30 -25.42
C GLU A 22 -5.21 18.28 -25.52
N PHE A 23 -5.36 17.39 -26.49
CA PHE A 23 -4.38 16.38 -26.88
C PHE A 23 -4.18 16.46 -28.39
N ASP A 24 -2.95 16.74 -28.80
CA ASP A 24 -2.50 16.44 -30.14
C ASP A 24 -2.10 14.96 -30.23
N THR A 25 -1.89 14.47 -31.45
CA THR A 25 -1.55 13.06 -31.69
C THR A 25 -0.29 12.63 -30.91
N PRO A 26 0.84 13.38 -30.95
CA PRO A 26 2.05 12.96 -30.24
C PRO A 26 1.88 12.87 -28.72
N LYS A 27 1.16 13.83 -28.10
CA LYS A 27 0.91 13.80 -26.66
C LYS A 27 -0.02 12.66 -26.27
N LEU A 28 -1.04 12.38 -27.09
CA LEU A 28 -1.96 11.27 -26.85
C LEU A 28 -1.22 9.94 -26.90
N GLU A 29 -0.42 9.70 -27.93
CA GLU A 29 0.38 8.48 -28.08
C GLU A 29 1.36 8.30 -26.92
N THR A 30 2.06 9.38 -26.54
CA THR A 30 2.97 9.37 -25.39
C THR A 30 2.25 8.99 -24.09
N TRP A 31 1.06 9.55 -23.85
CA TRP A 31 0.29 9.22 -22.65
C TRP A 31 -0.21 7.78 -22.65
N ILE A 32 -0.66 7.28 -23.80
CA ILE A 32 -1.08 5.88 -23.94
C ILE A 32 0.08 4.94 -23.62
N ASP A 33 1.25 5.17 -24.22
CA ASP A 33 2.41 4.31 -24.03
C ASP A 33 2.90 4.32 -22.58
N VAL A 34 3.03 5.51 -21.98
CA VAL A 34 3.46 5.63 -20.57
C VAL A 34 2.48 4.92 -19.62
N LEU A 35 1.17 5.11 -19.80
CA LEU A 35 0.17 4.47 -18.94
C LEU A 35 0.13 2.95 -19.13
N SER A 36 0.19 2.47 -20.36
CA SER A 36 0.19 1.02 -20.64
C SER A 36 1.44 0.31 -20.12
N GLU A 37 2.60 0.94 -20.18
CA GLU A 37 3.85 0.34 -19.68
C GLU A 37 3.94 0.39 -18.15
N ASN A 38 3.50 1.50 -17.55
CA ASN A 38 3.84 1.84 -16.18
C ASN A 38 2.65 1.89 -15.21
N GLY A 39 1.43 1.79 -15.69
CA GLY A 39 0.23 1.79 -14.85
C GLY A 39 -0.54 0.47 -14.91
N ASP A 40 -1.11 0.09 -13.77
CA ASP A 40 -2.19 -0.89 -13.72
C ASP A 40 -3.52 -0.15 -13.82
N TYR A 41 -4.48 -0.70 -14.57
CA TYR A 41 -5.72 0.00 -14.94
C TYR A 41 -6.55 0.41 -13.72
N GLU A 42 -6.97 -0.56 -12.90
CA GLU A 42 -7.85 -0.32 -11.76
C GLU A 42 -7.31 0.71 -10.76
N PRO A 43 -6.06 0.61 -10.25
CA PRO A 43 -5.57 1.60 -9.30
C PRO A 43 -5.37 2.97 -9.93
N THR A 44 -5.01 3.04 -11.22
CA THR A 44 -4.89 4.32 -11.94
C THR A 44 -6.25 4.99 -12.13
N LEU A 45 -7.26 4.22 -12.54
CA LEU A 45 -8.63 4.70 -12.68
C LEU A 45 -9.20 5.19 -11.34
N LYS A 46 -8.95 4.43 -10.26
CA LYS A 46 -9.35 4.83 -8.90
C LYS A 46 -8.69 6.15 -8.49
N GLU A 47 -7.40 6.30 -8.73
CA GLU A 47 -6.67 7.52 -8.38
C GLU A 47 -7.14 8.73 -9.19
N MET A 48 -7.39 8.56 -10.48
CA MET A 48 -7.97 9.61 -11.33
C MET A 48 -9.35 10.05 -10.82
N ASN A 49 -10.24 9.11 -10.48
CA ASN A 49 -11.54 9.43 -9.90
C ASN A 49 -11.41 10.16 -8.55
N ASN A 50 -10.47 9.75 -7.69
CA ASN A 50 -10.19 10.42 -6.42
C ASN A 50 -9.67 11.85 -6.65
N TYR A 51 -8.79 12.04 -7.63
CA TYR A 51 -8.27 13.35 -7.99
C TYR A 51 -9.40 14.30 -8.41
N ILE A 52 -10.34 13.82 -9.22
CA ILE A 52 -11.55 14.58 -9.63
C ILE A 52 -12.45 14.88 -8.43
N LYS A 53 -12.69 13.88 -7.56
CA LYS A 53 -13.55 14.03 -6.38
C LYS A 53 -13.05 15.10 -5.41
N ASN A 54 -11.74 15.31 -5.33
CA ASN A 54 -11.13 16.31 -4.46
C ASN A 54 -11.20 17.74 -5.02
N SER A 55 -12.11 18.01 -5.95
CA SER A 55 -12.40 19.32 -6.55
C SER A 55 -11.16 20.05 -7.06
N ASN A 56 -10.19 19.32 -7.60
CA ASN A 56 -9.00 19.94 -8.17
C ASN A 56 -9.39 20.66 -9.47
N PRO A 57 -9.17 21.99 -9.59
CA PRO A 57 -9.53 22.72 -10.81
C PRO A 57 -8.54 22.46 -11.95
N TYR A 58 -7.36 21.91 -11.66
CA TYR A 58 -6.29 21.74 -12.64
C TYR A 58 -6.21 20.31 -13.18
N PRO A 59 -5.96 20.15 -14.49
CA PRO A 59 -5.79 18.83 -15.10
C PRO A 59 -4.63 18.06 -14.43
N PRO A 60 -4.80 16.76 -14.15
CA PRO A 60 -3.74 15.96 -13.54
C PRO A 60 -2.57 15.77 -14.49
N THR A 61 -1.37 15.63 -13.93
CA THR A 61 -0.21 15.10 -14.65
C THR A 61 -0.22 13.56 -14.61
N LEU A 62 0.43 12.91 -15.59
CA LEU A 62 0.54 11.44 -15.64
C LEU A 62 1.02 10.81 -14.32
N PRO A 63 2.13 11.25 -13.69
CA PRO A 63 2.60 10.65 -12.43
C PRO A 63 1.60 10.80 -11.28
N LYS A 64 0.74 11.83 -11.35
CA LYS A 64 -0.23 12.10 -10.28
C LYS A 64 -1.31 11.03 -10.22
N ILE A 65 -1.73 10.48 -11.37
CA ILE A 65 -2.80 9.48 -11.46
C ILE A 65 -2.27 8.05 -11.67
N MET A 66 -1.08 7.88 -12.26
CA MET A 66 -0.53 6.57 -12.59
C MET A 66 -0.17 5.78 -11.33
N ARG A 67 -0.71 4.55 -11.22
CA ARG A 67 -0.46 3.67 -10.07
C ARG A 67 -0.18 2.25 -10.53
N LYS A 68 0.73 1.57 -9.85
CA LYS A 68 0.91 0.10 -9.91
C LYS A 68 0.31 -0.53 -8.66
N ILE A 69 -0.31 -1.69 -8.81
CA ILE A 69 -0.72 -2.54 -7.71
C ILE A 69 0.56 -2.93 -6.96
N PRO A 70 0.68 -2.62 -5.65
CA PRO A 70 1.83 -3.07 -4.89
C PRO A 70 1.90 -4.60 -4.98
N LYS A 71 3.10 -5.13 -5.24
CA LYS A 71 3.32 -6.58 -5.26
C LYS A 71 2.79 -7.11 -3.92
N LYS A 72 1.76 -7.97 -3.97
CA LYS A 72 1.29 -8.65 -2.76
C LYS A 72 2.52 -9.34 -2.18
N LEU A 73 2.91 -8.97 -0.97
CA LEU A 73 3.81 -9.78 -0.18
C LEU A 73 3.13 -11.15 -0.12
N LYS A 74 3.73 -12.14 -0.78
CA LYS A 74 3.34 -13.53 -0.51
C LYS A 74 3.74 -13.71 0.93
N TYR A 75 2.76 -13.64 1.83
CA TYR A 75 2.99 -14.11 3.20
C TYR A 75 3.41 -15.56 3.03
N GLU A 76 4.69 -15.84 3.28
CA GLU A 76 5.12 -17.21 3.51
C GLU A 76 4.16 -17.80 4.54
N GLU A 77 3.78 -19.06 4.36
CA GLU A 77 2.92 -19.73 5.33
C GLU A 77 3.49 -19.48 6.72
N VAL A 78 2.66 -18.95 7.63
CA VAL A 78 3.10 -18.60 8.98
C VAL A 78 3.93 -19.76 9.53
N PRO A 79 5.19 -19.51 9.90
CA PRO A 79 6.10 -20.54 10.37
C PRO A 79 5.45 -21.42 11.45
N LYS A 80 5.75 -22.73 11.44
CA LYS A 80 5.06 -23.71 12.29
C LYS A 80 5.14 -23.35 13.78
N ASP A 81 6.29 -22.83 14.21
CA ASP A 81 6.58 -22.29 15.53
C ASP A 81 5.63 -21.14 15.91
N VAL A 82 5.34 -20.22 15.00
CA VAL A 82 4.40 -19.11 15.24
C VAL A 82 2.96 -19.63 15.36
N LYS A 83 2.58 -20.63 14.57
CA LYS A 83 1.26 -21.29 14.70
C LYS A 83 1.12 -22.01 16.04
N GLU A 84 2.15 -22.75 16.44
CA GLU A 84 2.19 -23.49 17.71
C GLU A 84 2.15 -22.53 18.91
N HIS A 85 2.96 -21.46 18.88
CA HIS A 85 2.95 -20.42 19.91
C HIS A 85 1.56 -19.79 20.06
N ARG A 86 0.90 -19.45 18.94
CA ARG A 86 -0.47 -18.90 18.95
C ARG A 86 -1.50 -19.88 19.49
N TRP A 87 -1.33 -21.17 19.22
CA TRP A 87 -2.20 -22.21 19.75
C TRP A 87 -2.01 -22.36 21.26
N LYS A 88 -0.77 -22.44 21.75
CA LYS A 88 -0.45 -22.52 23.18
C LYS A 88 -0.98 -21.30 23.95
N MET A 89 -0.79 -20.10 23.44
CA MET A 89 -1.34 -18.87 24.04
C MET A 89 -2.88 -18.86 24.17
N LYS A 90 -3.60 -19.66 23.38
CA LYS A 90 -5.08 -19.75 23.43
C LYS A 90 -5.60 -20.92 24.25
N ASN A 91 -4.87 -22.04 24.26
CA ASN A 91 -5.39 -23.32 24.78
C ASN A 91 -4.62 -23.82 26.00
N ASP A 92 -3.49 -23.22 26.35
CA ASP A 92 -2.62 -23.66 27.45
C ASP A 92 -2.45 -22.53 28.48
N PRO A 93 -3.21 -22.57 29.59
CA PRO A 93 -3.11 -21.58 30.67
C PRO A 93 -1.75 -21.58 31.37
N GLU A 94 -1.07 -22.73 31.46
CA GLU A 94 0.23 -22.85 32.12
C GLU A 94 1.31 -22.14 31.31
N TYR A 95 1.34 -22.38 29.99
CA TYR A 95 2.23 -21.69 29.07
C TYR A 95 2.07 -20.16 29.11
N VAL A 96 0.83 -19.68 29.24
CA VAL A 96 0.53 -18.24 29.38
C VAL A 96 1.07 -17.68 30.70
N ALA A 97 0.92 -18.42 31.80
CA ALA A 97 1.40 -18.01 33.12
C ALA A 97 2.93 -17.95 33.18
N GLU A 98 3.62 -18.97 32.65
CA GLU A 98 5.09 -18.99 32.57
C GLU A 98 5.61 -17.82 31.74
N ARG A 99 5.02 -17.58 30.56
CA ARG A 99 5.41 -16.47 29.69
C ARG A 99 5.19 -15.12 30.37
N LYS A 100 4.11 -14.95 31.14
CA LYS A 100 3.85 -13.72 31.89
C LYS A 100 4.95 -13.49 32.94
N LYS A 101 5.32 -14.52 33.69
CA LYS A 101 6.39 -14.45 34.69
C LYS A 101 7.72 -14.01 34.08
N ILE A 102 8.12 -14.62 32.96
CA ILE A 102 9.35 -14.28 32.24
C ILE A 102 9.33 -12.81 31.78
N LEU A 103 8.19 -12.33 31.26
CA LEU A 103 8.06 -10.94 30.82
C LEU A 103 8.08 -9.94 31.98
N ASP A 104 7.51 -10.30 33.13
CA ASP A 104 7.52 -9.47 34.32
C ASP A 104 8.93 -9.37 34.91
N GLU A 105 9.66 -10.49 35.00
CA GLU A 105 11.08 -10.53 35.39
C GLU A 105 11.97 -9.73 34.42
N PHE A 106 11.71 -9.81 33.11
CA PHE A 106 12.44 -9.03 32.11
C PHE A 106 12.20 -7.52 32.26
N LYS A 107 10.95 -7.10 32.52
CA LYS A 107 10.62 -5.70 32.80
C LYS A 107 11.25 -5.20 34.09
N GLU A 108 11.31 -6.03 35.13
CA GLU A 108 12.01 -5.69 36.38
C GLU A 108 13.49 -5.41 36.12
N LYS A 109 14.18 -6.30 35.39
CA LYS A 109 15.58 -6.07 35.02
C LYS A 109 15.77 -4.82 34.17
N LEU A 110 14.92 -4.54 33.19
CA LEU A 110 15.01 -3.32 32.40
C LEU A 110 14.91 -2.05 33.27
N ARG A 111 14.02 -2.05 34.28
CA ARG A 111 13.92 -0.94 35.23
C ARG A 111 15.17 -0.78 36.08
N GLU A 112 15.84 -1.88 36.44
CA GLU A 112 17.13 -1.81 37.16
C GLU A 112 18.23 -1.14 36.30
N PHE A 113 18.18 -1.29 34.97
CA PHE A 113 19.12 -0.66 34.04
C PHE A 113 18.76 0.79 33.69
N GLU A 114 17.47 1.17 33.70
CA GLU A 114 17.02 2.54 33.40
C GLU A 114 17.26 3.55 34.55
N VAL A 115 17.66 3.11 35.76
CA VAL A 115 17.87 3.98 36.95
C VAL A 115 19.35 4.41 37.11
N ASN A 116 20.07 4.67 36.03
CA ASN A 116 21.42 5.28 36.09
C ASN A 116 21.66 6.27 34.95
N GLU A 117 20.75 7.22 34.77
CA GLU A 117 21.11 8.50 34.14
C GLU A 117 20.69 9.65 35.08
N TYR A 118 21.70 10.43 35.48
CA TYR A 118 21.68 11.72 36.20
C TYR A 118 21.62 11.69 37.74
N GLU A 119 22.79 11.59 38.37
CA GLU A 119 23.21 12.48 39.48
C GLU A 119 24.34 13.38 39.00
#